data_AF-A0A1Q8QEK7-F1
#
_entry.id   AF-A0A1Q8QEK7-F1
#
_cell.length_a   1.000
_cell.length_b   1.000
_cell.length_c   1.000
_cell.angle_alpha   90.00
_cell.angle_beta   90.00
_cell.angle_gamma   90.00
#
_symmetry.space_group_name_H-M   'P 1'
#
loop_
_entity.id
_entity.type
_entity.pdbx_description
1 polymer ?
#
loop_
_entity_poly.entity_id
_entity_poly.type
_entity_poly.pdbx_seq_one_letter_code
_entity_poly.pdbx_strand_id
1 'polypeptide(L)'
;MNAKPVVITHIYFQTAELKQAVTLWVQEHNMLIQELIENLAEKILASNDYSISVDKVYDDTVKAPNLRMVTCGLDYELLERIDVAVKLSNPNEDAKFRSRFINEAIRRYLEPQLIESRFLETTVFLNREQAAKNLKAYRETLGLKPKEFLQKYFDTMISYPQYSLIERSGTGNVDRLIEHLSTVVGLDKMRFYGTTVEFSKYLAEKKGST
;
A
#
# COMPACT_ATOMS: atom_id res chain seq x y z
N MET A 1 -23.15 7.41 34.51
CA MET A 1 -22.31 7.03 33.36
C MET A 1 -22.16 8.28 32.49
N ASN A 2 -20.98 8.89 32.47
CA ASN A 2 -20.71 9.99 31.53
C ASN A 2 -20.36 9.34 30.19
N ALA A 3 -21.13 9.64 29.14
CA ALA A 3 -20.78 9.21 27.80
C ALA A 3 -19.40 9.78 27.46
N LYS A 4 -18.47 8.91 27.04
CA LYS A 4 -17.16 9.38 26.56
C LYS A 4 -17.36 10.22 25.30
N PRO A 5 -16.62 11.32 25.14
CA PRO A 5 -16.77 12.19 23.98
C PRO A 5 -16.40 11.42 22.70
N VAL A 6 -17.35 11.36 21.77
CA VAL A 6 -17.16 10.78 20.44
C VAL A 6 -16.73 11.87 19.48
N VAL A 7 -15.68 11.61 18.70
CA VAL A 7 -15.14 12.53 17.70
C VAL A 7 -15.42 11.98 16.30
N ILE A 8 -16.15 12.74 15.49
CA ILE A 8 -16.39 12.39 14.09
C ILE A 8 -15.06 12.48 13.33
N THR A 9 -14.66 11.37 12.73
CA THR A 9 -13.38 11.21 12.03
C THR A 9 -13.61 10.70 10.62
N HIS A 10 -12.92 11.31 9.66
CA HIS A 10 -12.87 10.85 8.28
C HIS A 10 -11.62 9.99 8.08
N ILE A 11 -11.82 8.77 7.59
CA ILE A 11 -10.76 7.82 7.27
C ILE A 11 -10.77 7.59 5.77
N TYR A 12 -9.63 7.79 5.13
CA TYR A 12 -9.43 7.57 3.70
C TYR A 12 -8.69 6.25 3.50
N PHE A 13 -9.36 5.26 2.89
CA PHE A 13 -8.71 4.01 2.50
C PHE A 13 -7.75 4.21 1.33
N GLN A 14 -6.73 3.36 1.24
CA GLN A 14 -5.70 3.39 0.18
C GLN A 14 -6.31 3.38 -1.23
N THR A 15 -7.33 2.54 -1.43
CA THR A 15 -8.01 2.37 -2.71
C THR A 15 -9.53 2.27 -2.53
N ALA A 16 -10.29 2.43 -3.62
CA ALA A 16 -11.74 2.31 -3.56
C ALA A 16 -12.15 0.83 -3.40
N GLU A 17 -11.38 -0.06 -4.04
CA GLU A 17 -11.47 -1.51 -3.94
C GLU A 17 -11.33 -1.96 -2.49
N LEU A 18 -10.37 -1.40 -1.74
CA LEU A 18 -10.21 -1.69 -0.31
C LEU A 18 -11.42 -1.27 0.51
N LYS A 19 -11.94 -0.06 0.28
CA LYS A 19 -13.15 0.40 0.97
C LYS A 19 -14.32 -0.55 0.71
N GLN A 20 -14.50 -0.98 -0.53
CA GLN A 20 -15.56 -1.92 -0.91
C GLN A 20 -15.37 -3.27 -0.22
N ALA A 21 -14.17 -3.84 -0.25
CA ALA A 21 -13.85 -5.10 0.42
C ALA A 21 -14.13 -5.03 1.92
N VAL A 22 -13.71 -3.94 2.58
CA VAL A 22 -13.98 -3.70 4.01
C VAL A 22 -15.48 -3.55 4.29
N THR A 23 -16.22 -2.86 3.41
CA THR A 23 -17.67 -2.68 3.56
C THR A 23 -18.40 -4.02 3.47
N LEU A 24 -18.01 -4.88 2.53
CA LEU A 24 -18.59 -6.22 2.40
C LEU A 24 -18.22 -7.11 3.59
N TRP A 25 -16.98 -7.03 4.07
CA TRP A 25 -16.54 -7.77 5.26
C TRP A 25 -17.39 -7.44 6.49
N VAL A 26 -17.62 -6.15 6.76
CA VAL A 26 -18.41 -5.76 7.95
C VAL A 26 -19.88 -6.15 7.83
N GLN A 27 -20.43 -6.15 6.61
CA GLN A 27 -21.78 -6.64 6.34
C GLN A 27 -21.89 -8.14 6.59
N GLU A 28 -20.96 -8.93 6.07
CA GLU A 28 -20.92 -10.38 6.26
C GLU A 28 -20.82 -10.76 7.74
N HIS A 29 -20.03 -10.01 8.51
CA HIS A 29 -19.78 -10.26 9.93
C HIS A 29 -20.76 -9.55 10.87
N ASN A 30 -21.80 -8.91 10.35
CA ASN A 30 -22.80 -8.15 11.13
C ASN A 30 -22.18 -7.17 12.14
N MET A 31 -21.15 -6.43 11.71
CA MET A 31 -20.45 -5.44 12.55
C MET A 31 -20.51 -4.05 11.94
N LEU A 32 -20.32 -3.01 12.76
CA LEU A 32 -20.19 -1.66 12.26
C LEU A 32 -18.76 -1.39 11.77
N ILE A 33 -18.63 -0.54 10.74
CA ILE A 33 -17.30 -0.11 10.27
C ILE A 33 -16.50 0.58 11.38
N GLN A 34 -17.18 1.31 12.26
CA GLN A 34 -16.58 1.92 13.44
C GLN A 34 -15.94 0.86 14.35
N GLU A 35 -16.68 -0.19 14.70
CA GLU A 35 -16.20 -1.26 15.58
C GLU A 35 -14.98 -1.98 14.97
N LEU A 36 -15.00 -2.22 13.66
CA LEU A 36 -13.85 -2.79 12.96
C LEU A 36 -12.62 -1.89 13.08
N ILE A 37 -12.77 -0.59 12.83
CA ILE A 37 -11.68 0.39 12.85
C ILE A 37 -11.10 0.54 14.26
N GLU A 38 -11.96 0.62 15.28
CA GLU A 38 -11.54 0.67 16.68
C GLU A 38 -10.75 -0.58 17.06
N ASN A 39 -11.24 -1.76 16.71
CA ASN A 39 -10.55 -3.04 16.94
C ASN A 39 -9.18 -3.10 16.25
N LEU A 40 -9.08 -2.62 15.01
CA LEU A 40 -7.81 -2.59 14.28
C LEU A 40 -6.82 -1.60 14.90
N ALA A 41 -7.29 -0.41 15.29
CA ALA A 41 -6.47 0.59 15.97
C ALA A 41 -5.93 0.05 17.30
N GLU A 42 -6.76 -0.63 18.09
CA GLU A 42 -6.32 -1.24 19.35
C GLU A 42 -5.30 -2.36 19.13
N LYS A 43 -5.45 -3.17 18.08
CA LYS A 43 -4.46 -4.22 17.74
C LYS A 43 -3.07 -3.64 17.44
N ILE A 44 -3.00 -2.58 16.62
CA ILE A 44 -1.71 -1.95 16.30
C ILE A 44 -1.14 -1.22 17.53
N LEU A 45 -1.97 -0.55 18.33
CA LEU A 45 -1.54 0.09 19.58
C LEU A 45 -0.97 -0.93 20.57
N ALA A 46 -1.62 -2.08 20.73
CA ALA A 46 -1.15 -3.16 21.60
C ALA A 46 0.17 -3.78 21.13
N SER A 47 0.50 -3.70 19.84
CA SER A 47 1.73 -4.27 19.29
C SER A 47 3.00 -3.51 19.69
N ASN A 48 2.89 -2.24 20.08
CA ASN A 48 4.00 -1.30 20.28
C ASN A 48 4.97 -1.14 19.09
N ASP A 49 4.65 -1.69 17.91
CA ASP A 49 5.36 -1.45 16.66
C ASP A 49 4.53 -0.50 15.79
N TYR A 50 4.90 0.78 15.83
CA TYR A 50 4.24 1.85 15.09
C TYR A 50 4.90 2.16 13.74
N SER A 51 5.74 1.25 13.21
CA SER A 51 6.33 1.46 11.89
C SER A 51 5.26 1.49 10.79
N ILE A 52 5.20 2.60 10.05
CA ILE A 52 4.22 2.81 8.98
C ILE A 52 4.92 2.67 7.63
N SER A 53 4.54 1.62 6.90
CA SER A 53 5.07 1.27 5.57
C SER A 53 4.09 1.61 4.45
N VAL A 54 2.83 1.87 4.77
CA VAL A 54 1.82 2.34 3.81
C VAL A 54 2.19 3.72 3.27
N ASP A 55 2.06 3.91 1.97
CA ASP A 55 2.28 5.18 1.28
C ASP A 55 1.25 6.25 1.69
N LYS A 56 1.59 7.52 1.49
CA LYS A 56 0.63 8.61 1.72
C LYS A 56 -0.56 8.47 0.77
N VAL A 57 -1.76 8.55 1.32
CA VAL A 57 -2.99 8.71 0.53
C VAL A 57 -2.99 10.16 0.05
N TYR A 58 -2.50 10.42 -1.17
CA TYR A 58 -2.48 11.77 -1.73
C TYR A 58 -3.90 12.27 -2.01
N ASP A 59 -4.31 13.36 -1.37
CA ASP A 59 -5.56 14.07 -1.67
C ASP A 59 -5.51 14.74 -3.07
N ASP A 60 -4.32 15.15 -3.53
CA ASP A 60 -4.17 16.09 -4.65
C ASP A 60 -4.48 15.52 -6.04
N THR A 61 -4.74 14.21 -6.16
CA THR A 61 -5.04 13.55 -7.46
C THR A 61 -6.43 12.93 -7.55
N VAL A 62 -7.24 13.00 -6.48
CA VAL A 62 -8.53 12.30 -6.44
C VAL A 62 -9.63 13.26 -6.88
N LYS A 63 -10.10 13.14 -8.13
CA LYS A 63 -11.33 13.80 -8.60
C LYS A 63 -12.61 13.36 -7.85
N ALA A 64 -12.51 12.40 -6.93
CA ALA A 64 -13.61 11.81 -6.16
C ALA A 64 -13.18 11.24 -4.78
N PRO A 65 -12.74 12.09 -3.83
CA PRO A 65 -12.26 11.64 -2.50
C PRO A 65 -13.30 10.82 -1.71
N ASN A 66 -14.59 11.07 -1.96
CA ASN A 66 -15.71 10.35 -1.34
C ASN A 66 -15.73 8.84 -1.64
N LEU A 67 -15.12 8.40 -2.75
CA LEU A 67 -15.08 6.98 -3.11
C LEU A 67 -14.22 6.16 -2.15
N ARG A 68 -13.29 6.78 -1.43
CA ARG A 68 -12.38 6.12 -0.50
C ARG A 68 -12.61 6.50 0.96
N MET A 69 -13.39 7.56 1.19
CA MET A 69 -13.67 8.07 2.52
C MET A 69 -14.76 7.25 3.22
N VAL A 70 -14.57 7.01 4.51
CA VAL A 70 -15.62 6.63 5.46
C VAL A 70 -15.61 7.60 6.64
N THR A 71 -16.79 7.83 7.20
CA THR A 71 -16.97 8.69 8.37
C THR A 71 -17.45 7.82 9.52
N CYS A 72 -16.72 7.84 10.62
CA CYS A 72 -17.07 7.11 11.84
C CYS A 72 -16.86 8.02 13.06
N GLY A 73 -17.67 7.82 14.10
CA GLY A 73 -17.36 8.39 15.42
C GLY A 73 -16.30 7.52 16.08
N LEU A 74 -15.25 8.10 16.64
CA LEU A 74 -14.25 7.36 17.42
C LEU A 74 -14.16 7.93 18.82
N ASP A 75 -13.87 7.07 19.79
CA ASP A 75 -13.61 7.48 21.16
C ASP A 75 -12.40 8.45 21.22
N TYR A 76 -12.55 9.54 21.98
CA TYR A 76 -11.50 10.55 22.11
C TYR A 76 -10.19 10.00 22.69
N GLU A 77 -10.24 9.11 23.69
CA GLU A 77 -9.03 8.55 24.31
C GLU A 77 -8.29 7.64 23.33
N LEU A 78 -9.03 6.88 22.52
CA LEU A 78 -8.45 6.08 21.44
C LEU A 78 -7.74 6.98 20.43
N LEU A 79 -8.36 8.10 20.02
CA LEU A 79 -7.76 9.04 19.09
C LEU A 79 -6.48 9.68 19.63
N GLU A 80 -6.46 10.07 20.91
CA GLU A 80 -5.23 10.61 21.54
C GLU A 80 -4.10 9.58 21.52
N ARG A 81 -4.40 8.31 21.80
CA ARG A 81 -3.40 7.22 21.74
C ARG A 81 -2.88 7.00 20.32
N ILE A 82 -3.75 7.03 19.32
CA ILE A 82 -3.36 6.96 17.91
C ILE A 82 -2.45 8.14 17.56
N ASP A 83 -2.80 9.37 17.95
CA ASP A 83 -2.02 10.56 17.65
C ASP A 83 -0.62 10.50 18.30
N VAL A 84 -0.52 9.98 19.52
CA VAL A 84 0.77 9.75 20.19
C VAL A 84 1.58 8.70 19.43
N ALA A 85 0.99 7.57 19.05
CA ALA A 85 1.68 6.52 18.30
C ALA A 85 2.21 7.03 16.94
N VAL A 86 1.41 7.81 16.22
CA VAL A 86 1.80 8.46 14.97
C VAL A 86 3.01 9.37 15.18
N LYS A 87 2.97 10.26 16.18
CA LYS A 87 4.09 11.17 16.49
C LYS A 87 5.37 10.43 16.89
N LEU A 88 5.25 9.30 17.59
CA LEU A 88 6.41 8.45 17.93
C LEU A 88 7.04 7.83 16.68
N SER A 89 6.23 7.44 15.69
CA SER A 89 6.72 6.85 14.44
C SER A 89 7.37 7.86 13.48
N ASN A 90 6.83 9.08 13.43
CA ASN A 90 7.35 10.18 12.62
C ASN A 90 7.15 11.51 13.39
N PRO A 91 8.19 12.01 14.10
CA PRO A 91 8.07 13.23 14.91
C PRO A 91 7.69 14.50 14.14
N ASN A 92 7.87 14.50 12.81
CA ASN A 92 7.60 15.62 11.92
C ASN A 92 6.26 15.49 11.16
N GLU A 93 5.46 14.46 11.42
CA GLU A 93 4.17 14.23 10.77
C GLU A 93 3.00 14.89 11.54
N ASP A 94 2.13 15.61 10.84
CA ASP A 94 0.92 16.25 11.40
C ASP A 94 -0.14 15.22 11.86
N ALA A 95 -1.08 15.60 12.74
CA ALA A 95 -2.19 14.72 13.17
C ALA A 95 -3.09 14.16 12.03
N LYS A 96 -2.90 14.61 10.78
CA LYS A 96 -3.59 14.10 9.58
C LYS A 96 -3.22 12.66 9.19
N PHE A 97 -2.22 12.04 9.83
CA PHE A 97 -1.78 10.66 9.52
C PHE A 97 -2.64 9.54 10.13
N ARG A 98 -3.75 9.86 10.80
CA ARG A 98 -4.70 8.84 11.31
C ARG A 98 -5.16 7.87 10.22
N SER A 99 -5.46 8.37 9.01
CA SER A 99 -5.81 7.48 7.89
C SER A 99 -4.67 6.52 7.53
N ARG A 100 -3.42 7.00 7.51
CA ARG A 100 -2.24 6.18 7.20
C ARG A 100 -2.01 5.12 8.27
N PHE A 101 -2.17 5.49 9.54
CA PHE A 101 -2.09 4.57 10.68
C PHE A 101 -3.16 3.47 10.59
N ILE A 102 -4.41 3.84 10.29
CA ILE A 102 -5.49 2.88 10.12
C ILE A 102 -5.26 1.97 8.90
N ASN A 103 -4.78 2.51 7.78
CA ASN A 103 -4.42 1.71 6.62
C ASN A 103 -3.27 0.74 6.92
N GLU A 104 -2.30 1.13 7.75
CA GLU A 104 -1.25 0.23 8.22
C GLU A 104 -1.82 -0.89 9.10
N ALA A 105 -2.77 -0.59 9.99
CA ALA A 105 -3.48 -1.62 10.76
C ALA A 105 -4.29 -2.57 9.86
N ILE A 106 -4.96 -2.03 8.83
CA ILE A 106 -5.68 -2.84 7.83
C ILE A 106 -4.70 -3.75 7.09
N ARG A 107 -3.59 -3.21 6.57
CA ARG A 107 -2.54 -3.99 5.88
C ARG A 107 -2.05 -5.16 6.72
N ARG A 108 -1.80 -4.93 8.02
CA ARG A 108 -1.25 -5.94 8.93
C ARG A 108 -2.27 -6.99 9.34
N TYR A 109 -3.49 -6.58 9.68
CA TYR A 109 -4.42 -7.44 10.42
C TYR A 109 -5.67 -7.83 9.66
N LEU A 110 -6.09 -7.05 8.66
CA LEU A 110 -7.35 -7.28 7.93
C LEU A 110 -7.12 -7.72 6.48
N GLU A 111 -6.20 -7.08 5.75
CA GLU A 111 -5.94 -7.40 4.33
C GLU A 111 -5.68 -8.90 4.08
N PRO A 112 -4.88 -9.62 4.90
CA PRO A 112 -4.69 -11.06 4.70
C PRO A 112 -6.02 -11.83 4.74
N GLN A 113 -6.92 -11.47 5.65
CA GLN A 113 -8.23 -12.11 5.80
C GLN A 113 -9.18 -11.74 4.65
N LEU A 114 -9.13 -10.49 4.17
CA LEU A 114 -9.89 -10.05 3.00
C LEU A 114 -9.48 -10.83 1.75
N ILE A 115 -8.18 -11.10 1.59
CA ILE A 115 -7.66 -11.89 0.47
C ILE A 115 -8.04 -13.37 0.61
N GLU A 116 -7.82 -13.95 1.79
CA GLU A 116 -8.16 -15.36 2.06
C GLU A 116 -9.66 -15.64 1.85
N SER A 117 -10.51 -14.72 2.28
CA SER A 117 -11.97 -14.79 2.15
C SER A 117 -12.49 -14.25 0.81
N ARG A 118 -11.59 -13.90 -0.13
CA ARG A 118 -11.91 -13.43 -1.49
C ARG A 118 -12.76 -12.14 -1.57
N PHE A 119 -12.75 -11.32 -0.52
CA PHE A 119 -13.28 -9.94 -0.60
C PHE A 119 -12.33 -9.00 -1.33
N LEU A 120 -11.05 -9.35 -1.40
CA LEU A 120 -10.02 -8.62 -2.13
C LEU A 120 -9.18 -9.60 -2.95
N GLU A 121 -8.98 -9.35 -4.24
CA GLU A 121 -8.24 -10.30 -5.10
C GLU A 121 -6.74 -10.37 -4.78
N THR A 122 -6.14 -9.23 -4.43
CA THR A 122 -4.71 -9.11 -4.19
C THR A 122 -4.39 -7.91 -3.31
N THR A 123 -3.14 -7.80 -2.85
CA THR A 123 -2.73 -6.70 -1.99
C THR A 123 -2.85 -5.35 -2.71
N VAL A 124 -3.43 -4.37 -2.02
CA VAL A 124 -3.53 -2.97 -2.47
C VAL A 124 -2.39 -2.11 -1.89
N PHE A 125 -1.68 -2.62 -0.89
CA PHE A 125 -0.54 -1.95 -0.24
C PHE A 125 0.77 -2.32 -0.92
N LEU A 126 0.92 -1.81 -2.15
CA LEU A 126 2.07 -2.10 -3.00
C LEU A 126 3.35 -1.41 -2.49
N ASN A 127 4.39 -2.18 -2.21
CA ASN A 127 5.70 -1.65 -1.80
C ASN A 127 6.51 -1.18 -3.03
N ARG A 128 6.38 0.10 -3.36
CA ARG A 128 7.00 0.74 -4.55
C ARG A 128 8.53 0.75 -4.51
N GLU A 129 9.12 0.88 -3.32
CA GLU A 129 10.57 0.81 -3.15
C GLU A 129 11.09 -0.60 -3.48
N GLN A 130 10.40 -1.62 -2.97
CA GLN A 130 10.68 -3.01 -3.29
C GLN A 130 10.48 -3.30 -4.78
N ALA A 131 9.45 -2.71 -5.38
CA ALA A 131 9.17 -2.78 -6.82
C ALA A 131 10.31 -2.23 -7.67
N ALA A 132 10.88 -1.07 -7.29
CA ALA A 132 12.05 -0.52 -7.96
C ALA A 132 13.31 -1.39 -7.78
N LYS A 133 13.54 -1.96 -6.60
CA LYS A 133 14.63 -2.92 -6.35
C LYS A 133 14.49 -4.16 -7.25
N ASN A 134 13.27 -4.67 -7.41
CA ASN A 134 13.00 -5.82 -8.27
C ASN A 134 13.08 -5.47 -9.76
N LEU A 135 12.68 -4.27 -10.16
CA LEU A 135 12.91 -3.76 -11.53
C LEU A 135 14.40 -3.72 -11.87
N LYS A 136 15.23 -3.23 -10.93
CA LYS A 136 16.69 -3.27 -11.03
C LYS A 136 17.22 -4.70 -11.14
N ALA A 137 16.76 -5.61 -10.27
CA ALA A 137 17.17 -7.01 -10.28
C ALA A 137 16.84 -7.70 -11.62
N TYR A 138 15.67 -7.39 -12.20
CA TYR A 138 15.30 -7.90 -13.52
C TYR A 138 16.24 -7.39 -14.62
N ARG A 139 16.55 -6.09 -14.64
CA ARG A 139 17.54 -5.51 -15.56
C ARG A 139 18.88 -6.22 -15.46
N GLU A 140 19.38 -6.41 -14.23
CA GLU A 140 20.66 -7.08 -13.97
C GLU A 140 20.65 -8.54 -14.42
N THR A 141 19.51 -9.23 -14.25
CA THR A 141 19.30 -10.61 -14.72
C THR A 141 19.34 -10.76 -16.24
N LEU A 142 19.11 -9.67 -16.99
CA LEU A 142 19.25 -9.60 -18.44
C LEU A 142 20.64 -9.15 -18.90
N GLY A 143 21.53 -8.76 -17.97
CA GLY A 143 22.87 -8.25 -18.29
C GLY A 143 22.86 -6.88 -18.98
N LEU A 144 21.77 -6.11 -18.87
CA LEU A 144 21.62 -4.82 -19.55
C LEU A 144 22.07 -3.64 -18.70
N LYS A 145 22.76 -2.68 -19.33
CA LYS A 145 23.01 -1.38 -18.71
C LYS A 145 21.70 -0.58 -18.61
N PRO A 146 21.57 0.36 -17.66
CA PRO A 146 20.37 1.18 -17.50
C PRO A 146 19.84 1.83 -18.79
N LYS A 147 20.73 2.39 -19.63
CA LYS A 147 20.33 3.01 -20.91
C LYS A 147 19.78 1.99 -21.91
N GLU A 148 20.41 0.82 -22.01
CA GLU A 148 20.00 -0.26 -22.93
C GLU A 148 18.65 -0.84 -22.51
N PHE A 149 18.46 -1.03 -21.20
CA PHE A 149 17.19 -1.51 -20.64
C PHE A 149 16.05 -0.51 -20.89
N LEU A 150 16.31 0.79 -20.68
CA LEU A 150 15.36 1.85 -21.01
C LEU A 150 14.97 1.83 -22.49
N GLN A 151 15.94 1.81 -23.39
CA GLN A 151 15.69 1.79 -24.84
C GLN A 151 14.95 0.52 -25.28
N LYS A 152 15.20 -0.61 -24.61
CA LYS A 152 14.56 -1.87 -24.99
C LYS A 152 13.10 -1.95 -24.57
N TYR A 153 12.76 -1.45 -23.39
CA TYR A 153 11.43 -1.72 -22.79
C TYR A 153 10.60 -0.47 -22.50
N PHE A 154 11.17 0.73 -22.53
CA PHE A 154 10.47 1.96 -22.15
C PHE A 154 10.77 3.12 -23.09
N ASP A 155 11.25 2.83 -24.30
CA ASP A 155 11.59 3.87 -25.25
C ASP A 155 10.37 4.76 -25.50
N THR A 156 10.60 6.08 -25.56
CA THR A 156 9.59 7.15 -25.63
C THR A 156 8.67 7.33 -24.41
N MET A 157 8.65 6.39 -23.45
CA MET A 157 7.73 6.45 -22.30
C MET A 157 8.22 7.37 -21.19
N ILE A 158 9.52 7.34 -20.89
CA ILE A 158 10.17 8.18 -19.88
C ILE A 158 11.62 8.50 -20.28
N SER A 159 12.15 9.59 -19.74
CA SER A 159 13.56 9.96 -19.96
C SER A 159 14.51 9.15 -19.08
N TYR A 160 15.78 9.03 -19.50
CA TYR A 160 16.81 8.34 -18.73
C TYR A 160 17.01 8.89 -17.30
N PRO A 161 17.02 10.22 -17.05
CA PRO A 161 17.08 10.75 -15.68
C PRO A 161 15.90 10.32 -14.82
N GLN A 162 14.69 10.27 -15.37
CA GLN A 162 13.50 9.80 -14.64
C GLN A 162 13.61 8.32 -14.29
N TYR A 163 14.02 7.48 -15.24
CA TYR A 163 14.26 6.06 -14.99
C TYR A 163 15.33 5.84 -13.92
N SER A 164 16.46 6.56 -14.03
CA SER A 164 17.56 6.48 -13.07
C SER A 164 17.16 6.94 -11.67
N LEU A 165 16.22 7.89 -11.55
CA LEU A 165 15.64 8.27 -10.28
C LEU A 165 14.78 7.14 -9.71
N ILE A 166 13.82 6.62 -10.49
CA ILE A 166 12.94 5.52 -10.07
C ILE A 166 13.76 4.31 -9.59
N GLU A 167 14.78 3.89 -10.34
CA GLU A 167 15.60 2.73 -9.98
C GLU A 167 16.41 2.95 -8.67
N ARG A 168 16.77 4.19 -8.34
CA ARG A 168 17.58 4.50 -7.14
C ARG A 168 16.75 4.72 -5.89
N SER A 169 15.62 5.41 -6.00
CA SER A 169 14.84 5.87 -4.85
C SER A 169 13.43 5.29 -4.77
N GLY A 170 12.98 4.54 -5.78
CA GLY A 170 11.60 4.07 -5.85
C GLY A 170 10.57 5.20 -6.02
N THR A 171 11.02 6.43 -6.25
CA THR A 171 10.17 7.60 -6.40
C THR A 171 9.83 7.85 -7.87
N GLY A 172 8.61 8.31 -8.14
CA GLY A 172 8.06 8.45 -9.49
C GLY A 172 6.96 7.42 -9.78
N ASN A 173 6.54 7.30 -11.04
CA ASN A 173 5.45 6.41 -11.41
C ASN A 173 5.97 4.99 -11.73
N VAL A 174 6.48 4.31 -10.69
CA VAL A 174 7.01 2.93 -10.81
C VAL A 174 5.94 1.95 -11.25
N ASP A 175 4.69 2.13 -10.80
CA ASP A 175 3.56 1.25 -11.12
C ASP A 175 3.32 1.19 -12.63
N ARG A 176 3.34 2.36 -13.30
CA ARG A 176 3.18 2.45 -14.75
C ARG A 176 4.31 1.72 -15.50
N LEU A 177 5.55 1.80 -15.00
CA LEU A 177 6.68 1.08 -15.61
C LEU A 177 6.55 -0.43 -15.43
N ILE A 178 6.17 -0.89 -14.24
CA ILE A 178 5.97 -2.30 -13.96
C ILE A 178 4.84 -2.85 -14.82
N GLU A 179 3.71 -2.14 -14.90
CA GLU A 179 2.58 -2.54 -15.74
C GLU A 179 2.97 -2.69 -17.22
N HIS A 180 3.68 -1.69 -17.76
CA HIS A 180 4.16 -1.74 -19.14
C HIS A 180 5.13 -2.90 -19.34
N LEU A 181 6.14 -3.03 -18.48
CA LEU A 181 7.16 -4.07 -18.59
C LEU A 181 6.54 -5.47 -18.50
N SER A 182 5.68 -5.69 -17.50
CA SER A 182 4.94 -6.93 -17.31
C SER A 182 4.15 -7.34 -18.54
N THR A 183 3.53 -6.38 -19.22
CA THR A 183 2.78 -6.62 -20.46
C THR A 183 3.73 -7.01 -21.60
N VAL A 184 4.83 -6.26 -21.77
CA VAL A 184 5.80 -6.50 -22.87
C VAL A 184 6.53 -7.82 -22.71
N VAL A 185 6.88 -8.20 -21.48
CA VAL A 185 7.73 -9.38 -21.20
C VAL A 185 6.97 -10.59 -20.65
N GLY A 186 5.65 -10.49 -20.48
CA GLY A 186 4.80 -11.58 -20.00
C GLY A 186 5.05 -11.98 -18.54
N LEU A 187 5.45 -11.04 -17.69
CA LEU A 187 5.67 -11.29 -16.26
C LEU A 187 4.49 -10.78 -15.42
N ASP A 188 4.12 -11.55 -14.41
CA ASP A 188 3.15 -11.11 -13.41
C ASP A 188 3.65 -9.86 -12.66
N LYS A 189 2.90 -8.75 -12.78
CA LYS A 189 3.22 -7.46 -12.16
C LYS A 189 3.26 -7.54 -10.64
N MET A 190 2.44 -8.38 -10.02
CA MET A 190 2.39 -8.49 -8.56
C MET A 190 3.69 -9.03 -7.98
N ARG A 191 4.46 -9.81 -8.76
CA ARG A 191 5.76 -10.33 -8.34
C ARG A 191 6.80 -9.24 -8.14
N PHE A 192 6.70 -8.11 -8.84
CA PHE A 192 7.61 -7.00 -8.62
C PHE A 192 7.49 -6.41 -7.21
N TYR A 193 6.32 -6.47 -6.59
CA TYR A 193 6.11 -5.92 -5.25
C TYR A 193 6.45 -6.90 -4.10
N GLY A 194 6.76 -8.16 -4.42
CA GLY A 194 7.20 -9.18 -3.46
C GLY A 194 8.65 -9.01 -3.03
N THR A 195 9.15 -9.87 -2.13
CA THR A 195 10.55 -9.80 -1.69
C THR A 195 11.52 -10.05 -2.85
N THR A 196 12.73 -9.47 -2.82
CA THR A 196 13.74 -9.69 -3.88
C THR A 196 14.10 -11.17 -4.03
N VAL A 197 14.08 -11.93 -2.94
CA VAL A 197 14.33 -13.38 -2.95
C VAL A 197 13.24 -14.12 -3.73
N GLU A 198 11.97 -13.85 -3.45
CA GLU A 198 10.84 -14.49 -4.15
C GLU A 198 10.78 -14.07 -5.61
N PHE A 199 11.03 -12.80 -5.90
CA PHE A 199 11.09 -12.31 -7.28
C PHE A 199 12.21 -12.99 -8.08
N SER A 200 13.37 -13.18 -7.47
CA SER A 200 14.51 -13.88 -8.12
C SER A 200 14.18 -15.36 -8.40
N LYS A 201 13.52 -16.05 -7.46
CA LYS A 201 13.02 -17.42 -7.67
C LYS A 201 12.03 -17.49 -8.84
N TYR A 202 11.08 -16.57 -8.86
CA TYR A 202 10.09 -16.45 -9.93
C TYR A 202 10.74 -16.24 -11.32
N LEU A 203 11.77 -15.39 -11.41
CA LEU A 203 12.51 -15.19 -12.66
C LEU A 203 13.25 -16.46 -13.11
N ALA A 204 13.80 -17.24 -12.17
CA ALA A 204 14.47 -18.50 -12.49
C ALA A 204 13.50 -19.56 -13.03
N GLU A 205 12.32 -19.69 -12.44
CA GLU A 205 11.26 -20.59 -12.91
C GLU A 205 10.77 -20.23 -14.32
N LYS A 206 10.65 -18.93 -14.62
CA LYS A 206 10.24 -18.45 -15.94
C LYS A 206 11.30 -18.70 -17.02
N LYS A 207 12.58 -18.59 -16.70
CA LYS A 207 13.68 -18.92 -17.64
C LYS A 207 13.76 -20.41 -17.96
N GLY A 208 13.34 -21.29 -17.04
CA GLY A 208 13.31 -22.75 -17.26
C GLY A 208 12.10 -23.25 -18.03
N SER A 209 11.14 -22.37 -18.35
CA SER A 209 9.88 -22.70 -19.03
C SER A 209 9.86 -22.28 -20.51
N THR A 210 10.97 -21.77 -21.03
CA THR A 210 11.20 -21.34 -22.42
C THR A 210 12.39 -22.07 -23.00
#